data_AF-A0A4P9Z9I1-F1
#
_entry.id   AF-A0A4P9Z9I1-F1
#
_cell.length_a   1.000
_cell.length_b   1.000
_cell.length_c   1.000
_cell.angle_alpha   90.00
_cell.angle_beta   90.00
_cell.angle_gamma   90.00
#
_symmetry.space_group_name_H-M   'P 1'
#
loop_
_entity.id
_entity.type
_entity.pdbx_description
1 polymer ?
#
loop_
_entity_poly.entity_id
_entity_poly.type
_entity_poly.pdbx_seq_one_letter_code
_entity_poly.pdbx_strand_id
1 'polypeptide(L)'
;IRTGVISENVSISEYLIAESNRLMSDILDALEVLDTSNSDMNHIFINFSAVFNVIPEEVEAAFGLFLERFGRRLWRLRVTGAEIRISCIDPHTGQPFPLRAIITNVSGYVVKAELYMEIKNTNGDWVFKSIG
;
A
#
# COMPACT_ATOMS: atom_id res chain seq x y z
N ILE A 1 -1.38 -9.38 -3.92
CA ILE A 1 -0.20 -10.20 -3.58
C ILE A 1 -0.64 -11.33 -2.68
N ARG A 2 -0.40 -12.58 -3.10
CA ARG A 2 -0.59 -13.78 -2.27
C ARG A 2 0.78 -14.21 -1.79
N THR A 3 0.94 -14.38 -0.49
CA THR A 3 2.22 -14.71 0.12
C THR A 3 2.43 -16.21 0.13
N GLY A 4 3.59 -16.64 -0.39
CA GLY A 4 4.08 -18.00 -0.28
C GLY A 4 4.89 -18.19 1.01
N VAL A 5 5.94 -18.99 0.94
CA VAL A 5 6.86 -19.19 2.07
C VAL A 5 7.77 -17.97 2.22
N ILE A 6 7.79 -17.37 3.41
CA ILE A 6 8.76 -16.33 3.78
C ILE A 6 9.96 -17.02 4.42
N SER A 7 11.17 -16.69 3.96
CA SER A 7 12.42 -17.20 4.54
C SER A 7 12.58 -16.71 5.98
N GLU A 8 13.05 -17.57 6.89
CA GLU A 8 13.28 -17.21 8.30
C GLU A 8 14.30 -16.08 8.49
N ASN A 9 15.16 -15.85 7.50
CA ASN A 9 16.20 -14.81 7.54
C ASN A 9 15.71 -13.43 7.07
N VAL A 10 14.44 -13.27 6.72
CA VAL A 10 13.89 -12.03 6.15
C VAL A 10 12.80 -11.49 7.07
N SER A 11 12.93 -10.23 7.47
CA SER A 11 11.88 -9.58 8.27
C SER A 11 10.61 -9.37 7.43
N ILE A 12 9.45 -9.32 8.08
CA ILE A 12 8.17 -9.09 7.40
C ILE A 12 8.19 -7.75 6.66
N SER A 13 8.77 -6.71 7.26
CA SER A 13 8.90 -5.39 6.62
C SER A 13 9.74 -5.45 5.33
N GLU A 14 10.90 -6.11 5.36
CA GLU A 14 11.73 -6.30 4.16
C GLU A 14 10.99 -7.09 3.07
N TYR A 15 10.25 -8.13 3.46
CA TYR A 15 9.42 -8.90 2.53
C TYR A 15 8.35 -8.03 1.87
N LEU A 16 7.61 -7.23 2.67
CA LEU A 16 6.57 -6.34 2.17
C LEU A 16 7.13 -5.29 1.21
N ILE A 17 8.29 -4.70 1.54
CA ILE A 17 8.98 -3.74 0.68
C ILE A 17 9.41 -4.40 -0.63
N ALA A 18 10.03 -5.58 -0.56
CA ALA A 18 10.51 -6.29 -1.74
C ALA A 18 9.38 -6.67 -2.70
N GLU A 19 8.29 -7.26 -2.18
CA GLU A 19 7.14 -7.63 -3.02
C GLU A 19 6.39 -6.42 -3.57
N SER A 20 6.26 -5.34 -2.78
CA SER A 20 5.66 -4.09 -3.26
C SER A 20 6.48 -3.49 -4.40
N ASN A 21 7.81 -3.43 -4.23
CA ASN A 21 8.73 -2.91 -5.23
C ASN A 21 8.70 -3.74 -6.52
N ARG A 22 8.68 -5.07 -6.41
CA ARG A 22 8.60 -5.96 -7.56
C ARG A 22 7.30 -5.74 -8.34
N LEU A 23 6.16 -5.81 -7.64
CA LEU A 23 4.85 -5.62 -8.27
C LEU A 23 4.73 -4.25 -8.94
N MET A 24 5.31 -3.22 -8.35
CA MET A 24 5.19 -1.87 -8.87
C MET A 24 6.08 -1.59 -10.07
N SER A 25 7.27 -2.17 -10.13
CA SER A 25 8.01 -2.21 -11.38
C SER A 25 7.15 -2.84 -12.48
N ASP A 26 6.55 -4.00 -12.22
CA ASP A 26 5.72 -4.71 -13.20
C ASP A 26 4.50 -3.87 -13.64
N ILE A 27 3.81 -3.20 -12.71
CA ILE A 27 2.66 -2.31 -13.01
C ILE A 27 3.10 -1.15 -13.89
N LEU A 28 4.17 -0.46 -13.52
CA LEU A 28 4.63 0.72 -14.25
C LEU A 28 5.19 0.34 -15.63
N ASP A 29 5.87 -0.80 -15.74
CA ASP A 29 6.35 -1.33 -17.02
C ASP A 29 5.17 -1.63 -17.95
N ALA A 30 4.09 -2.23 -17.42
CA ALA A 30 2.87 -2.46 -18.19
C ALA A 30 2.18 -1.14 -18.61
N LEU A 31 2.07 -0.17 -17.71
CA LEU A 31 1.45 1.13 -18.01
C LEU A 31 2.24 1.94 -19.05
N GLU A 32 3.56 1.76 -19.13
CA GLU A 32 4.40 2.42 -20.14
C GLU A 32 4.24 1.85 -21.55
N VAL A 33 3.76 0.61 -21.68
CA VAL A 33 3.46 -0.01 -22.96
C VAL A 33 2.05 0.35 -23.44
N LEU A 34 1.14 0.65 -22.52
CA LEU A 34 -0.24 1.03 -22.83
C LEU A 34 -0.37 2.53 -23.17
N ASP A 35 -1.32 2.86 -24.04
CA ASP A 35 -1.65 4.26 -24.29
C ASP A 35 -2.48 4.85 -23.14
N THR A 36 -1.83 5.69 -22.34
CA THR A 36 -2.43 6.40 -21.20
C THR A 36 -2.56 7.91 -21.47
N SER A 37 -2.45 8.35 -22.73
CA SER A 37 -2.28 9.77 -23.10
C SER A 37 -3.41 10.71 -22.65
N ASN A 38 -4.66 10.21 -22.61
CA ASN A 38 -5.83 10.99 -22.19
C ASN A 38 -6.27 10.72 -20.74
N SER A 39 -5.46 9.99 -19.98
CA SER A 39 -5.72 9.73 -18.56
C SER A 39 -5.23 10.88 -17.68
N ASP A 40 -5.89 11.06 -16.55
CA ASP A 40 -5.43 11.91 -15.45
C ASP A 40 -5.89 11.28 -14.14
N MET A 41 -5.22 11.62 -13.04
CA MET A 41 -5.48 11.07 -11.71
C MET A 41 -5.49 9.53 -11.68
N ASN A 42 -4.50 8.90 -12.34
CA ASN A 42 -4.37 7.45 -12.32
C ASN A 42 -4.16 6.96 -10.88
N HIS A 43 -4.70 5.77 -10.61
CA HIS A 43 -4.70 5.18 -9.28
C HIS A 43 -4.19 3.74 -9.32
N ILE A 44 -3.39 3.38 -8.31
CA ILE A 44 -2.89 2.02 -8.14
C ILE A 44 -3.45 1.41 -6.86
N PHE A 45 -4.02 0.21 -6.95
CA PHE A 45 -4.47 -0.54 -5.78
C PHE A 45 -3.65 -1.82 -5.60
N ILE A 46 -3.11 -2.03 -4.41
CA ILE A 46 -2.36 -3.23 -4.02
C ILE A 46 -3.03 -3.88 -2.82
N ASN A 47 -3.42 -5.14 -2.95
CA ASN A 47 -4.01 -5.92 -1.86
C ASN A 47 -3.11 -7.08 -1.45
N PHE A 48 -2.58 -7.03 -0.24
CA PHE A 48 -1.92 -8.15 0.42
C PHE A 48 -2.99 -9.05 1.07
N SER A 49 -3.12 -10.28 0.56
CA SER A 49 -4.19 -11.17 1.01
C SER A 49 -3.84 -11.97 2.27
N ALA A 50 -2.56 -12.06 2.62
CA ALA A 50 -2.11 -12.75 3.82
C ALA A 50 -2.24 -11.85 5.07
N VAL A 51 -2.25 -12.49 6.24
CA VAL A 51 -2.19 -11.82 7.53
C VAL A 51 -0.74 -11.75 7.97
N PHE A 52 -0.30 -10.56 8.37
CA PHE A 52 1.07 -10.29 8.79
C PHE A 52 1.10 -9.86 10.25
N ASN A 53 2.10 -10.34 10.98
CA ASN A 53 2.40 -9.85 12.32
C ASN A 53 3.28 -8.60 12.22
N VAL A 54 2.69 -7.48 11.79
CA VAL A 54 3.36 -6.20 11.54
C VAL A 54 2.54 -5.07 12.16
N ILE A 55 3.21 -4.10 12.78
CA ILE A 55 2.57 -2.91 13.35
C ILE A 55 2.33 -1.84 12.27
N PRO A 56 1.26 -1.01 12.39
CA PRO A 56 0.93 -0.02 11.37
C PRO A 56 2.08 0.94 11.02
N GLU A 57 2.91 1.32 11.98
CA GLU A 57 4.03 2.24 11.79
C GLU A 57 5.12 1.65 10.89
N GLU A 58 5.38 0.34 11.00
CA GLU A 58 6.32 -0.37 10.12
C GLU A 58 5.79 -0.45 8.69
N VAL A 59 4.47 -0.61 8.54
CA VAL A 59 3.79 -0.59 7.25
C VAL A 59 3.90 0.78 6.60
N GLU A 60 3.68 1.86 7.36
CA GLU A 60 3.83 3.22 6.88
C GLU A 60 5.26 3.52 6.41
N ALA A 61 6.25 3.18 7.24
CA ALA A 61 7.66 3.38 6.93
C ALA A 61 8.10 2.61 5.67
N ALA A 62 7.63 1.37 5.52
CA ALA A 62 7.88 0.56 4.33
C ALA A 62 7.35 1.22 3.04
N PHE A 63 6.20 1.89 3.10
CA PHE A 63 5.59 2.56 1.96
C PHE A 63 6.09 3.99 1.72
N GLY A 64 6.69 4.65 2.71
CA GLY A 64 7.38 5.93 2.50
C GLY A 64 8.51 5.82 1.46
N LEU A 65 9.38 4.82 1.64
CA LEU A 65 10.52 4.55 0.74
C LEU A 65 10.10 4.17 -0.68
N PHE A 66 8.93 3.56 -0.79
CA PHE A 66 8.37 3.10 -2.04
C PHE A 66 8.07 4.25 -3.02
N LEU A 67 7.57 5.39 -2.55
CA LEU A 67 7.16 6.50 -3.41
C LEU A 67 8.34 7.33 -3.91
N GLU A 68 9.35 7.51 -3.07
CA GLU A 68 10.61 8.15 -3.48
C GLU A 68 11.27 7.38 -4.63
N ARG A 69 11.24 6.04 -4.55
CA ARG A 69 11.84 5.17 -5.56
C ARG A 69 11.19 5.31 -6.94
N PHE A 70 9.87 5.46 -7.00
CA PHE A 70 9.11 5.45 -8.26
C PHE A 70 8.57 6.81 -8.70
N GLY A 71 8.81 7.89 -7.94
CA GLY A 71 8.18 9.20 -8.13
C GLY A 71 8.23 9.76 -9.56
N ARG A 72 9.37 9.66 -10.24
CA ARG A 72 9.50 10.13 -11.64
C ARG A 72 8.61 9.36 -12.62
N ARG A 73 8.51 8.04 -12.46
CA ARG A 73 7.69 7.18 -13.33
C ARG A 73 6.20 7.42 -13.05
N LEU A 74 5.83 7.48 -11.76
CA LEU A 74 4.47 7.79 -11.32
C LEU A 74 3.99 9.14 -11.86
N TRP A 75 4.83 10.17 -11.78
CA TRP A 75 4.51 11.50 -12.32
C TRP A 75 4.28 11.48 -13.83
N ARG A 76 5.18 10.84 -14.58
CA ARG A 76 5.04 10.72 -16.04
C ARG A 76 3.76 9.99 -16.44
N LEU A 77 3.37 8.98 -15.68
CA LEU A 77 2.16 8.19 -15.87
C LEU A 77 0.93 8.83 -15.22
N ARG A 78 1.01 10.07 -14.71
CA ARG A 78 -0.10 10.78 -14.04
C ARG A 78 -0.76 9.98 -12.91
N VAL A 79 0.01 9.14 -12.22
CA VAL A 79 -0.46 8.40 -11.06
C VAL A 79 -0.40 9.32 -9.84
N THR A 80 -1.56 9.74 -9.35
CA THR A 80 -1.70 10.70 -8.24
C THR A 80 -2.07 10.03 -6.92
N GLY A 81 -2.52 8.79 -6.96
CA GLY A 81 -2.94 8.05 -5.77
C GLY A 81 -2.52 6.58 -5.80
N ALA A 82 -2.21 6.05 -4.63
CA ALA A 82 -2.06 4.63 -4.42
C ALA A 82 -2.80 4.22 -3.15
N GLU A 83 -3.40 3.04 -3.18
CA GLU A 83 -4.09 2.46 -2.04
C GLU A 83 -3.54 1.06 -1.79
N ILE A 84 -3.14 0.82 -0.55
CA ILE A 84 -2.55 -0.46 -0.16
C ILE A 84 -3.37 -1.04 0.98
N ARG A 85 -3.84 -2.27 0.80
CA ARG A 85 -4.58 -3.00 1.81
C ARG A 85 -3.75 -4.16 2.33
N ILE A 86 -3.60 -4.27 3.64
CA ILE A 86 -2.88 -5.35 4.33
C ILE A 86 -3.68 -5.79 5.55
N SER A 87 -3.63 -7.07 5.92
CA SER A 87 -4.20 -7.53 7.18
C SER A 87 -3.09 -7.64 8.22
N CYS A 88 -3.19 -6.88 9.30
CA CYS A 88 -2.25 -6.90 10.42
C CYS A 88 -2.82 -7.73 11.59
N ILE A 89 -1.98 -8.10 12.54
CA ILE A 89 -2.39 -8.71 13.81
C ILE A 89 -2.30 -7.63 14.90
N ASP A 90 -3.37 -7.45 15.65
CA ASP A 90 -3.35 -6.58 16.83
C ASP A 90 -2.50 -7.24 17.94
N PRO A 91 -1.40 -6.61 18.40
CA PRO A 91 -0.51 -7.20 19.41
C PRO A 91 -1.18 -7.39 20.78
N HIS A 92 -2.26 -6.66 21.07
CA HIS A 92 -2.98 -6.76 22.34
C HIS A 92 -4.05 -7.84 22.34
N THR A 93 -4.77 -8.00 21.23
CA THR A 93 -5.91 -8.93 21.13
C THR A 93 -5.57 -10.22 20.36
N GLY A 94 -4.48 -10.23 19.60
CA GLY A 94 -4.11 -11.32 18.68
C GLY A 94 -5.06 -11.48 17.49
N GLN A 95 -6.03 -10.57 17.32
CA GLN A 95 -7.01 -10.66 16.24
C GLN A 95 -6.49 -9.97 14.97
N PRO A 96 -6.77 -10.53 13.78
CA PRO A 96 -6.45 -9.86 12.54
C PRO A 96 -7.38 -8.67 12.31
N PHE A 97 -6.82 -7.55 11.86
CA PHE A 97 -7.60 -6.40 11.40
C PHE A 97 -7.09 -5.90 10.05
N PRO A 98 -7.97 -5.39 9.17
CA PRO A 98 -7.55 -4.83 7.90
C PRO A 98 -7.06 -3.39 8.10
N LEU A 99 -5.87 -3.13 7.58
CA LEU A 99 -5.24 -1.83 7.49
C LEU A 99 -5.24 -1.37 6.02
N ARG A 100 -5.59 -0.10 5.80
CA ARG A 100 -5.44 0.58 4.52
C ARG A 100 -4.50 1.76 4.65
N ALA A 101 -3.53 1.84 3.76
CA ALA A 101 -2.72 3.02 3.52
C ALA A 101 -3.22 3.70 2.24
N ILE A 102 -3.68 4.94 2.37
CA ILE A 102 -4.05 5.79 1.24
C ILE A 102 -2.92 6.80 1.05
N ILE A 103 -2.32 6.76 -0.12
CA ILE A 103 -1.20 7.58 -0.49
C ILE A 103 -1.67 8.53 -1.59
N THR A 104 -1.38 9.82 -1.42
CA THR A 104 -1.69 10.84 -2.43
C THR A 104 -0.47 11.69 -2.74
N ASN A 105 -0.28 12.00 -4.02
CA ASN A 105 0.74 12.90 -4.53
C ASN A 105 0.17 13.76 -5.66
N VAL A 106 -0.73 14.68 -5.31
CA VAL A 106 -1.41 15.54 -6.29
C VAL A 106 -0.49 16.61 -6.85
N SER A 107 0.43 17.14 -6.03
CA SER A 107 1.35 18.21 -6.46
C SER A 107 2.59 17.71 -7.21
N GLY A 108 2.89 16.41 -7.14
CA GLY A 108 4.12 15.83 -7.67
C GLY A 108 5.33 15.97 -6.74
N TYR A 109 5.22 16.77 -5.68
CA TYR A 109 6.32 17.08 -4.75
C TYR A 109 6.04 16.67 -3.31
N VAL A 110 4.77 16.68 -2.90
CA VAL A 110 4.36 16.37 -1.53
C VAL A 110 3.55 15.09 -1.54
N VAL A 111 4.16 14.06 -0.97
CA VAL A 111 3.50 12.78 -0.68
C VAL A 111 2.81 12.90 0.66
N LYS A 112 1.54 12.51 0.71
CA LYS A 112 0.78 12.35 1.95
C LYS A 112 0.32 10.89 2.05
N ALA A 113 0.69 10.23 3.14
CA ALA A 113 0.16 8.91 3.51
C ALA A 113 -0.85 9.09 4.64
N GLU A 114 -1.97 8.39 4.55
CA GLU A 114 -3.02 8.35 5.56
C GLU A 114 -3.34 6.88 5.86
N LEU A 115 -3.28 6.50 7.13
CA LEU A 115 -3.56 5.13 7.56
C LEU A 115 -4.97 5.01 8.16
N TYR A 116 -5.66 3.93 7.78
CA TYR A 116 -7.02 3.63 8.23
C TYR A 116 -7.17 2.16 8.62
N MET A 117 -7.92 1.89 9.68
CA MET A 117 -8.44 0.56 9.97
C MET A 117 -9.83 0.39 9.38
N GLU A 118 -10.12 -0.77 8.80
CA GLU A 118 -11.49 -1.17 8.48
C GLU A 118 -12.16 -1.70 9.75
N ILE A 119 -13.21 -1.01 10.22
CA ILE A 119 -13.99 -1.42 11.40
C ILE A 119 -15.48 -1.52 11.07
N LYS A 120 -16.25 -2.30 11.83
CA LYS A 120 -17.71 -2.28 11.71
C LYS A 120 -18.31 -1.18 12.60
N ASN A 121 -19.20 -0.37 12.04
CA ASN A 121 -19.98 0.61 12.78
C ASN A 121 -21.11 -0.07 13.61
N THR A 122 -21.90 0.70 14.34
CA THR A 122 -23.04 0.20 15.14
C THR A 122 -24.12 -0.50 14.29
N ASN A 123 -24.19 -0.18 12.99
CA ASN A 123 -25.15 -0.73 12.05
C ASN A 123 -24.61 -2.00 11.35
N GLY A 124 -23.34 -2.37 11.58
CA GLY A 124 -22.69 -3.52 10.98
C GLY A 124 -21.94 -3.25 9.66
N ASP A 125 -21.92 -2.00 9.19
CA ASP A 125 -21.23 -1.59 7.96
C ASP A 125 -19.73 -1.40 8.19
N TRP A 126 -18.92 -1.78 7.21
CA TRP A 126 -17.48 -1.50 7.22
C TRP A 126 -17.21 -0.03 6.94
N VAL A 127 -16.51 0.64 7.85
CA VAL A 127 -16.11 2.04 7.77
C VAL A 127 -14.62 2.18 8.05
N PHE A 128 -14.00 3.23 7.50
CA PHE A 128 -12.63 3.57 7.80
C PHE A 128 -12.52 4.36 9.10
N LYS A 129 -11.58 3.94 9.96
CA LYS A 129 -11.16 4.68 11.15
C LYS A 129 -9.71 5.09 10.99
N SER A 130 -9.45 6.39 10.89
CA SER A 130 -8.09 6.95 10.82
C SER A 130 -7.28 6.55 12.04
N ILE A 131 -6.00 6.20 11.85
CA ILE A 131 -5.08 5.85 12.95
C ILE A 131 -3.89 6.78 13.11
N GLY A 132 -3.68 7.69 12.15
CA GLY A 132 -2.53 8.60 12.13
C GLY A 132 -1.57 8.08 11.11
#